data_AF-A0A659QC15-F1
#
_entry.id   AF-A0A659QC15-F1
#
_cell.length_a   1.000
_cell.length_b   1.000
_cell.length_c   1.000
_cell.angle_alpha   90.00
_cell.angle_beta   90.00
_cell.angle_gamma   90.00
#
_symmetry.space_group_name_H-M   'P 1'
#
loop_
_entity.id
_entity.type
_entity.pdbx_description
1 polymer ?
#
loop_
_entity_poly.entity_id
_entity_poly.type
_entity_poly.pdbx_seq_one_letter_code
_entity_poly.pdbx_strand_id
1 'polypeptide(L)' 'RLGGSERCISDRVEAVGLHDDGVHLCVQGVVSRIGGASFDDFQQDLLNLSTRAWLARSPISPGGLLQSGRGGEAPAET' A
#
# COMPACT_ATOMS: atom_id res chain seq x y z
N ARG A 1 -16.68 27.97 17.53
CA ARG A 1 -16.28 27.52 16.17
C ARG A 1 -15.26 26.39 16.35
N LEU A 2 -15.71 25.13 16.41
CA LEU A 2 -14.80 23.98 16.47
C LEU A 2 -14.62 23.49 15.03
N GLY A 3 -13.56 23.94 14.37
CA GLY A 3 -13.27 23.64 12.97
C GLY A 3 -12.11 22.67 12.84
N GLY A 4 -12.42 21.42 12.50
CA GLY A 4 -11.62 20.44 11.73
C GLY A 4 -10.16 20.18 12.15
N SER A 5 -9.95 19.16 12.99
CA SER A 5 -8.64 18.54 13.26
C SER A 5 -8.39 17.24 12.48
N GLU A 6 -9.18 16.93 11.45
CA GLU A 6 -9.11 15.66 10.71
C GLU A 6 -8.01 15.61 9.63
N ARG A 7 -7.10 16.59 9.62
CA ARG A 7 -6.03 16.71 8.62
C ARG A 7 -4.73 16.02 9.00
N CYS A 8 -4.57 15.61 10.26
CA CYS A 8 -3.37 14.89 10.71
C CYS A 8 -3.60 13.38 10.57
N ILE A 9 -2.85 12.74 9.68
CA ILE A 9 -2.94 11.30 9.45
C ILE A 9 -2.29 10.49 10.59
N SER A 10 -1.33 11.09 11.30
CA SER A 10 -0.46 10.44 12.30
C SER A 10 -1.21 9.77 13.45
N ASP A 11 -2.31 10.37 13.90
CA ASP A 11 -2.96 9.98 15.15
C ASP A 11 -4.03 8.89 14.96
N ARG A 12 -4.26 8.45 13.72
CA ARG A 12 -5.38 7.56 13.35
C ARG A 12 -4.97 6.31 12.57
N VAL A 13 -3.68 6.12 12.33
CA VAL A 13 -3.16 5.00 11.54
C VAL A 13 -1.95 4.36 12.21
N GLU A 14 -1.75 3.07 11.98
CA GLU A 14 -0.53 2.34 12.32
C GLU A 14 0.09 1.85 11.01
N ALA A 15 1.39 2.09 10.83
CA ALA A 15 2.12 1.60 9.68
C ALA A 15 2.56 0.16 9.95
N VAL A 16 2.37 -0.72 8.99
CA VAL A 16 2.80 -2.12 9.07
C VAL A 16 3.48 -2.47 7.76
N GLY A 17 4.69 -3.03 7.83
CA GLY A 17 5.47 -3.40 6.64
C GLY A 17 6.13 -2.21 5.93
N LEU A 18 6.29 -1.07 6.59
CA LEU A 18 6.97 0.12 6.05
C LEU A 18 8.32 0.30 6.74
N HIS A 19 9.38 0.51 5.95
CA HIS A 19 10.71 0.85 6.49
C HIS A 19 10.68 2.18 7.26
N ASP A 20 11.53 2.30 8.28
CA ASP A 20 11.58 3.46 9.17
C ASP A 20 11.81 4.78 8.42
N ASP A 21 12.66 4.77 7.37
CA ASP A 21 12.87 5.97 6.54
C ASP A 21 11.59 6.46 5.86
N GLY A 22 10.73 5.54 5.41
CA GLY A 22 9.43 5.88 4.84
C GLY A 22 8.47 6.46 5.88
N VAL A 23 8.50 5.91 7.10
CA VAL A 23 7.68 6.40 8.23
C VAL A 23 8.14 7.80 8.63
N HIS A 24 9.45 8.01 8.81
CA HIS A 24 10.03 9.27 9.24
C HIS A 24 9.88 10.40 8.23
N LEU A 25 10.01 10.09 6.93
CA LEU A 25 9.94 11.12 5.88
C LEU A 25 8.52 11.43 5.42
N CYS A 26 7.62 10.44 5.41
CA CYS A 26 6.31 10.59 4.76
C CYS A 26 5.11 10.55 5.71
N VAL A 27 5.22 9.88 6.87
CA VAL A 27 4.11 9.69 7.82
C VAL A 27 4.59 9.82 9.27
N GLN A 28 5.23 10.96 9.55
CA GLN A 28 5.85 11.23 10.85
C GLN A 28 4.83 11.10 12.00
N GLY A 29 5.24 10.42 13.07
CA GLY A 29 4.42 10.22 14.27
C GLY A 29 3.54 8.97 14.22
N VAL A 30 3.51 8.24 13.10
CA VAL A 30 2.88 6.93 13.00
C VAL A 30 3.80 5.86 13.59
N VAL A 31 3.21 4.92 14.35
CA VAL A 31 3.94 3.75 14.85
C VAL A 31 4.13 2.75 13.70
N SER A 32 5.36 2.26 13.51
CA SER A 32 5.67 1.13 12.64
C SER A 32 6.42 0.06 13.42
N ARG A 33 5.70 -0.94 13.94
CA ARG A 33 6.32 -1.99 14.78
C ARG A 33 6.99 -3.07 13.95
N ILE A 34 6.52 -3.25 12.72
CA ILE A 34 7.00 -4.26 11.78
C ILE A 34 7.50 -3.49 10.57
N GLY A 35 8.83 -3.44 10.41
CA GLY A 35 9.46 -2.84 9.25
C GLY A 35 9.13 -3.59 7.95
N GLY A 36 9.51 -3.02 6.82
CA GLY A 36 9.32 -3.68 5.53
C GLY A 36 9.84 -2.84 4.38
N ALA A 37 8.99 -2.57 3.40
CA ALA A 37 9.39 -1.98 2.12
C ALA A 37 10.06 -0.61 2.27
N SER A 38 11.19 -0.47 1.60
CA SER A 38 11.96 0.77 1.43
C SER A 38 11.53 1.53 0.17
N PHE A 39 12.09 2.71 -0.05
CA PHE A 39 11.79 3.49 -1.28
C PHE A 39 12.20 2.77 -2.56
N ASP A 40 13.29 2.00 -2.56
CA ASP A 40 13.72 1.21 -3.72
C ASP A 40 12.70 0.12 -4.05
N ASP A 41 12.14 -0.55 -3.05
CA ASP A 41 11.10 -1.57 -3.24
C ASP A 41 9.84 -0.96 -3.86
N PHE A 42 9.39 0.20 -3.35
CA PHE A 42 8.26 0.92 -3.94
C PHE A 42 8.54 1.39 -5.36
N GLN A 43 9.75 1.88 -5.63
CA GLN A 43 10.13 2.31 -6.97
C GLN A 43 10.09 1.13 -7.95
N GLN A 44 10.63 -0.02 -7.57
CA GLN A 44 10.56 -1.23 -8.39
C GLN A 44 9.13 -1.68 -8.64
N ASP A 45 8.28 -1.66 -7.60
CA ASP A 45 6.86 -1.99 -7.74
C ASP A 45 6.12 -1.06 -8.69
N LEU A 46 6.37 0.25 -8.61
CA LEU A 46 5.81 1.23 -9.53
C LEU A 46 6.28 1.03 -10.98
N LEU A 47 7.55 0.67 -11.18
CA LEU A 47 8.07 0.31 -12.51
C LEU A 47 7.41 -0.95 -13.07
N ASN A 48 7.23 -1.97 -12.23
CA ASN A 48 6.56 -3.21 -12.60
C ASN A 48 5.06 -2.99 -12.92
N LEU A 49 4.39 -2.14 -12.15
CA LEU A 49 2.98 -1.77 -12.38
C LEU A 49 2.82 -0.92 -13.65
N SER A 50 3.65 0.09 -13.84
CA SER A 50 3.60 0.96 -15.03
C SER A 50 3.89 0.18 -16.30
N THR A 51 4.90 -0.70 -16.29
CA THR A 51 5.19 -1.59 -17.43
C THR A 51 3.97 -2.41 -17.81
N ARG A 52 3.30 -3.04 -16.83
CA ARG A 52 2.09 -3.85 -17.07
C ARG A 52 0.93 -3.02 -17.61
N ALA A 53 0.69 -1.83 -17.04
CA ALA A 53 -0.43 -0.98 -17.44
C ALA A 53 -0.23 -0.35 -18.84
N TRP A 54 1.02 -0.22 -19.31
CA TRP A 54 1.34 0.35 -20.63
C TRP A 54 1.42 -0.71 -21.74
N LEU A 55 1.25 -2.00 -21.44
CA LEU A 55 1.11 -3.05 -22.45
C LEU A 55 -0.23 -2.92 -23.17
N ALA A 56 -0.19 -2.71 -24.49
CA ALA A 56 -1.37 -2.52 -25.31
C ALA A 56 -2.31 -3.75 -25.22
N ARG A 57 -3.49 -3.54 -24.61
CA ARG A 57 -4.59 -4.52 -24.40
C ARG A 57 -4.34 -5.64 -23.39
N SER A 58 -3.64 -5.39 -22.28
CA SER A 58 -3.80 -6.30 -21.14
C SER A 58 -5.19 -6.14 -20.51
N PRO A 59 -6.02 -7.20 -20.41
CA PRO A 59 -7.24 -7.13 -19.62
C PRO A 59 -6.89 -6.84 -18.16
N ILE A 60 -7.74 -6.07 -17.47
CA ILE A 60 -7.60 -5.83 -16.03
C ILE A 60 -7.73 -7.18 -15.33
N SER A 61 -6.79 -7.52 -14.46
CA SER A 61 -6.87 -8.77 -13.70
C SER A 61 -8.14 -8.75 -12.85
N PRO A 62 -8.99 -9.79 -12.91
CA PRO A 62 -10.09 -9.92 -11.97
C PRO A 62 -9.49 -10.12 -10.57
N GLY A 63 -9.57 -9.09 -9.72
CA GLY A 63 -9.05 -9.15 -8.34
C GLY A 63 -9.70 -10.29 -7.53
N GLY A 64 -9.07 -10.69 -6.42
CA GLY A 64 -9.51 -11.83 -5.60
C GLY A 64 -9.74 -11.54 -4.11
N LEU A 65 -9.40 -10.32 -3.65
CA LEU A 65 -9.38 -9.97 -2.23
C LEU A 65 -10.74 -10.04 -1.52
N LEU A 66 -11.84 -9.71 -2.19
CA LEU A 66 -13.18 -9.61 -1.57
C LEU A 66 -14.11 -10.78 -1.93
N GLN A 67 -13.79 -11.54 -2.97
CA GLN A 67 -14.54 -12.71 -3.41
C GLN A 67 -13.55 -13.73 -3.98
N SER A 68 -13.62 -14.98 -3.50
CA SER A 68 -12.77 -16.08 -3.95
C SER A 68 -13.14 -16.51 -5.37
N GLY A 69 -12.74 -15.71 -6.35
CA GLY A 69 -12.72 -16.05 -7.76
C GLY A 69 -11.35 -16.60 -8.15
N ARG A 70 -11.29 -17.54 -9.09
CA ARG A 70 -10.06 -18.20 -9.61
C ARG A 70 -9.15 -17.24 -10.41
N GLY A 71 -8.88 -16.04 -9.91
CA GLY A 71 -8.37 -14.89 -10.67
C GLY A 71 -7.03 -14.31 -10.24
N GLY A 72 -6.39 -14.82 -9.18
CA GLY A 72 -4.95 -14.59 -8.96
C GLY A 72 -4.52 -14.06 -7.60
N GLU A 73 -5.44 -13.69 -6.70
CA GLU A 73 -5.10 -13.39 -5.31
C GLU A 73 -5.76 -14.41 -4.39
N ALA A 74 -4.97 -15.06 -3.54
CA ALA A 74 -5.48 -16.02 -2.59
C ALA A 74 -6.34 -15.28 -1.55
N PRO A 75 -7.59 -15.72 -1.30
CA PRO A 75 -8.27 -15.37 -0.06
C PRO A 75 -7.39 -15.88 1.08
N ALA A 76 -7.37 -15.17 2.21
CA ALA A 76 -6.74 -15.70 3.43
C ALA A 76 -7.27 -17.12 3.69
N GLU A 77 -6.42 -18.13 3.50
CA GLU A 77 -6.71 -19.48 3.98
C GLU A 77 -6.80 -19.40 5.50
N THR A 78 -7.90 -19.94 6.05
CA THR A 78 -8.02 -20.21 7.48
C THR A 78 -7.09 -21.35 7.88
#